data_AF-A0A1G1NVY0-F1
#
_entry.id   AF-A0A1G1NVY0-F1
#
_cell.length_a   1.000
_cell.length_b   1.000
_cell.length_c   1.000
_cell.angle_alpha   90.00
_cell.angle_beta   90.00
_cell.angle_gamma   90.00
#
_symmetry.space_group_name_H-M   'P 1'
#
loop_
_entity.id
_entity.type
_entity.pdbx_description
1 polymer ?
#
loop_
_entity_poly.entity_id
_entity_poly.type
_entity_poly.pdbx_seq_one_letter_code
_entity_poly.pdbx_strand_id
1 'polypeptide(L)'
;MHIEDTHFMFRIWEGLVNFRARAFGVMDGDLGLFARRDVFEKLGGFDPLPYMEDILFSAKMRRAYRATVLTERIFVSSRKWHEHGFPSTFATYTLAYLQLWTGHLGENNKVNSHQHSCAPEAHENL
;
A
#
# COMPACT_ATOMS: atom_id res chain seq x y z
N MET A 1 -12.16 -4.99 -4.39
CA MET A 1 -12.66 -3.60 -4.45
C MET A 1 -13.69 -3.42 -5.56
N HIS A 2 -14.69 -2.61 -5.29
CA HIS A 2 -15.71 -2.13 -6.21
C HIS A 2 -15.92 -0.64 -5.99
N ILE A 3 -15.86 0.16 -7.05
CA ILE A 3 -16.13 1.58 -7.04
C ILE A 3 -17.63 1.77 -7.23
N GLU A 4 -18.26 2.58 -6.40
CA GLU A 4 -19.69 2.89 -6.48
C GLU A 4 -19.99 3.88 -7.61
N ASP A 5 -19.77 3.46 -8.86
CA ASP A 5 -19.97 4.28 -10.06
C ASP A 5 -20.16 3.43 -11.32
N THR A 6 -21.02 3.83 -12.23
CA THR A 6 -21.34 3.05 -13.43
C THR A 6 -20.37 3.29 -14.60
N HIS A 7 -19.46 4.27 -14.50
CA HIS A 7 -18.56 4.59 -15.61
C HIS A 7 -17.64 3.41 -15.98
N PHE A 8 -17.56 3.06 -17.26
CA PHE A 8 -16.86 1.85 -17.73
C PHE A 8 -15.37 1.82 -17.36
N MET A 9 -14.71 2.98 -17.33
CA MET A 9 -13.31 3.11 -16.92
C MET A 9 -13.06 2.58 -15.50
N PHE A 10 -14.01 2.77 -14.58
CA PHE A 10 -13.89 2.22 -13.22
C PHE A 10 -13.99 0.70 -13.21
N ARG A 11 -14.76 0.09 -14.11
CA ARG A 11 -14.83 -1.37 -14.27
C ARG A 11 -13.48 -1.94 -14.70
N ILE A 12 -12.83 -1.29 -15.67
CA ILE A 12 -11.49 -1.67 -16.15
C ILE A 12 -10.47 -1.53 -15.02
N TRP A 13 -10.48 -0.39 -14.33
CA TRP A 13 -9.57 -0.11 -13.21
C TRP A 13 -9.74 -1.11 -12.07
N GLU A 14 -10.97 -1.38 -11.64
CA GLU A 14 -11.27 -2.41 -10.64
C GLU A 14 -10.76 -3.78 -11.06
N GLY A 15 -10.98 -4.17 -12.31
CA GLY A 15 -10.51 -5.44 -12.85
C GLY A 15 -9.00 -5.56 -12.73
N LEU A 16 -8.27 -4.52 -13.15
CA LEU A 16 -6.81 -4.47 -13.08
C LEU A 16 -6.29 -4.52 -11.64
N VAL A 17 -6.87 -3.70 -10.75
CA VAL A 17 -6.46 -3.64 -9.34
C VAL A 17 -6.74 -4.97 -8.63
N ASN A 18 -7.94 -5.54 -8.79
CA ASN A 18 -8.28 -6.83 -8.19
C ASN A 18 -7.43 -7.97 -8.76
N PHE A 19 -7.15 -7.98 -10.08
CA PHE A 19 -6.28 -8.97 -10.70
C PHE A 19 -4.85 -8.87 -10.16
N ARG A 20 -4.29 -7.65 -10.10
CA ARG A 20 -2.95 -7.40 -9.57
C ARG A 20 -2.84 -7.85 -8.11
N ALA A 21 -3.85 -7.55 -7.30
CA ALA A 21 -3.90 -8.00 -5.92
C ALA A 21 -3.89 -9.53 -5.82
N ARG A 22 -4.72 -10.22 -6.59
CA ARG A 22 -4.80 -11.70 -6.54
C ARG A 22 -3.57 -12.40 -7.12
N ALA A 23 -3.00 -11.87 -8.19
CA ALA A 23 -1.88 -12.49 -8.90
C ALA A 23 -0.53 -12.24 -8.21
N PHE A 24 -0.31 -11.03 -7.71
CA PHE A 24 0.98 -10.61 -7.15
C PHE A 24 0.94 -10.35 -5.64
N GLY A 25 -0.25 -10.35 -5.03
CA GLY A 25 -0.47 -10.04 -3.61
C GLY A 25 -0.21 -8.58 -3.26
N VAL A 26 -0.11 -7.68 -4.25
CA VAL A 26 0.10 -6.25 -4.01
C VAL A 26 -1.21 -5.66 -3.50
N MET A 27 -1.19 -5.15 -2.27
CA MET A 27 -2.36 -4.56 -1.63
C MET A 27 -2.17 -3.07 -1.46
N ASP A 28 -3.15 -2.32 -1.95
CA ASP A 28 -3.29 -0.89 -1.74
C ASP A 28 -4.31 -0.69 -0.59
N GLY A 29 -4.35 0.49 0.01
CA GLY A 29 -5.17 0.82 1.17
C GLY A 29 -6.66 0.69 0.85
N ASP A 30 -7.04 1.05 -0.38
CA ASP A 30 -8.41 0.89 -0.90
C ASP A 30 -8.84 -0.58 -1.03
N LEU A 31 -7.88 -1.52 -1.02
CA LEU A 31 -8.14 -2.96 -1.00
C LEU A 31 -8.32 -3.53 0.41
N GLY A 32 -8.21 -2.71 1.46
CA GLY A 32 -8.35 -3.14 2.85
C GLY A 32 -7.21 -4.03 3.30
N LEU A 33 -6.11 -3.41 3.69
CA LEU A 33 -4.93 -4.10 4.19
C LEU A 33 -5.09 -4.44 5.68
N PHE A 34 -5.07 -5.72 6.01
CA PHE A 34 -5.13 -6.20 7.40
C PHE A 34 -3.86 -6.98 7.76
N ALA A 35 -3.30 -6.68 8.92
CA ALA A 35 -2.16 -7.37 9.49
C ALA A 35 -2.35 -7.55 10.99
N ARG A 36 -1.75 -8.61 11.56
CA ARG A 36 -1.65 -8.72 13.03
C ARG A 36 -0.73 -7.61 13.54
N ARG A 37 -1.06 -7.03 14.70
CA ARG A 37 -0.29 -5.94 15.31
C ARG A 37 1.19 -6.28 15.48
N ASP A 38 1.49 -7.47 16.01
CA ASP A 38 2.86 -7.92 16.22
C ASP A 38 3.64 -8.05 14.91
N VAL A 39 2.98 -8.45 13.82
CA VAL A 39 3.59 -8.49 12.47
C VAL A 39 3.85 -7.08 11.94
N PHE A 40 2.90 -6.15 12.11
CA PHE A 40 3.06 -4.76 11.69
C PHE A 40 4.26 -4.11 12.39
N GLU A 41 4.35 -4.25 13.71
CA GLU A 41 5.46 -3.71 14.51
C GLU A 41 6.80 -4.38 14.15
N LYS A 42 6.83 -5.72 14.02
CA LYS A 42 8.06 -6.45 13.62
C LYS A 42 8.58 -6.06 12.24
N LEU A 43 7.71 -5.64 11.33
CA LEU A 43 8.09 -5.19 9.98
C LEU A 43 8.37 -3.68 9.92
N GLY A 44 8.37 -2.98 11.06
CA GLY A 44 8.68 -1.56 11.16
C GLY A 44 7.53 -0.64 10.71
N GLY A 45 6.31 -1.16 10.60
CA GLY A 45 5.14 -0.39 10.19
C GLY A 45 5.22 0.18 8.77
N PHE A 46 4.44 1.25 8.55
CA PHE A 46 4.44 1.98 7.28
C PHE A 46 5.71 2.83 7.15
N ASP A 47 6.28 2.84 5.95
CA ASP A 47 7.34 3.78 5.62
C ASP A 47 6.77 5.20 5.63
N PRO A 48 7.54 6.23 6.06
CA PRO A 48 7.11 7.63 6.06
C PRO A 48 7.06 8.21 4.64
N LEU A 49 6.16 7.67 3.81
CA LEU A 49 5.89 8.15 2.46
C LEU A 49 4.58 8.94 2.42
N PRO A 50 4.50 9.98 1.58
CA PRO A 50 3.26 10.75 1.43
C PRO A 50 2.17 9.95 0.71
N TYR A 51 2.55 8.95 -0.08
CA TYR A 51 1.66 8.07 -0.83
C TYR A 51 2.29 6.68 -0.97
N MET A 52 1.43 5.66 -1.06
CA MET A 52 1.77 4.29 -1.41
C MET A 52 2.60 3.53 -0.36
N GLU A 53 2.58 4.01 0.88
CA GLU A 53 3.20 3.38 2.04
C GLU A 53 2.63 1.98 2.30
N ASP A 54 1.36 1.80 2.01
CA ASP A 54 0.60 0.55 2.01
C ASP A 54 1.17 -0.49 1.05
N ILE A 55 1.54 -0.11 -0.16
CA ILE A 55 2.13 -0.99 -1.17
C ILE A 55 3.50 -1.48 -0.71
N LEU A 56 4.33 -0.60 -0.16
CA LEU A 56 5.63 -0.99 0.39
C LEU A 56 5.46 -1.92 1.58
N PHE A 57 4.56 -1.60 2.51
CA PHE A 57 4.27 -2.47 3.63
C PHE A 57 3.72 -3.84 3.17
N SER A 58 2.84 -3.88 2.17
CA SER A 58 2.34 -5.12 1.57
C SER A 58 3.47 -5.95 0.94
N ALA A 59 4.47 -5.29 0.33
CA ALA A 59 5.65 -5.95 -0.21
C ALA A 59 6.54 -6.53 0.89
N LYS A 60 6.78 -5.79 1.99
CA LYS A 60 7.48 -6.30 3.18
C LYS A 60 6.76 -7.52 3.76
N MET A 61 5.44 -7.44 3.91
CA MET A 61 4.61 -8.54 4.41
C MET A 61 4.72 -9.79 3.54
N ARG A 62 4.58 -9.67 2.21
CA ARG A 62 4.69 -10.81 1.29
C ARG A 62 6.05 -11.48 1.28
N ARG A 63 7.11 -10.72 1.57
CA ARG A 63 8.47 -11.25 1.68
C ARG A 63 8.67 -12.04 2.96
N ALA A 64 8.03 -11.62 4.06
CA ALA A 64 8.22 -12.24 5.38
C ALA A 64 7.14 -13.28 5.74
N TYR A 65 5.94 -13.19 5.17
CA TYR A 65 4.78 -13.98 5.54
C TYR A 65 3.91 -14.32 4.32
N ARG A 66 3.08 -15.37 4.44
CA ARG A 66 2.09 -15.71 3.42
C ARG A 66 0.90 -14.76 3.51
N ALA A 67 0.79 -13.81 2.60
CA ALA A 67 -0.38 -12.96 2.45
C ALA A 67 -1.51 -13.72 1.72
N THR A 68 -2.76 -13.47 2.11
CA THR A 68 -3.95 -14.03 1.45
C THR A 68 -4.89 -12.89 1.06
N VAL A 69 -5.38 -12.90 -0.18
CA VAL A 69 -6.39 -11.96 -0.65
C VAL A 69 -7.76 -12.56 -0.40
N LEU A 70 -8.55 -11.87 0.41
CA LEU A 70 -9.95 -12.23 0.67
C LEU A 70 -10.81 -11.96 -0.57
N THR A 71 -11.83 -12.80 -0.78
CA THR A 71 -12.73 -12.70 -1.94
C THR A 71 -13.85 -11.69 -1.75
N GLU A 72 -14.01 -11.21 -0.52
CA GLU A 72 -14.98 -10.24 -0.07
C GLU A 72 -14.77 -8.89 -0.76
N ARG A 73 -15.90 -8.24 -1.07
CA ARG A 73 -15.90 -7.00 -1.83
C ARG A 73 -15.92 -5.80 -0.88
N ILE A 74 -14.89 -4.98 -0.97
CA ILE A 74 -14.86 -3.64 -0.38
C ILE A 74 -15.45 -2.65 -1.39
N PHE A 75 -16.36 -1.80 -0.92
CA PHE A 75 -16.96 -0.72 -1.70
C PHE A 75 -16.20 0.58 -1.45
N VAL A 76 -15.83 1.27 -2.52
CA VAL A 76 -15.04 2.50 -2.50
C VAL A 76 -15.83 3.58 -3.24
N SER A 77 -15.95 4.75 -2.62
CA SER A 77 -16.68 5.86 -3.22
C SER A 77 -15.92 6.47 -4.39
N SER A 78 -16.60 6.79 -5.51
CA SER A 78 -16.02 7.55 -6.62
C SER A 78 -15.86 9.04 -6.35
N ARG A 79 -16.24 9.52 -5.15
CA ARG A 79 -16.26 10.95 -4.77
C ARG A 79 -15.01 11.72 -5.20
N LYS A 80 -13.81 11.20 -4.89
CA LYS A 80 -12.53 11.86 -5.19
C LYS A 80 -12.34 12.12 -6.69
N TRP A 81 -12.79 11.18 -7.52
CA TRP A 81 -12.71 11.25 -8.97
C TRP A 81 -13.70 12.27 -9.55
N HIS A 82 -14.86 12.46 -8.91
CA HIS A 82 -15.82 13.52 -9.27
C HIS A 82 -15.34 14.90 -8.84
N GLU A 83 -14.74 15.02 -7.66
CA GLU A 83 -14.24 16.29 -7.13
C GLU A 83 -13.00 16.82 -7.88
N HIS A 84 -12.04 15.94 -8.18
CA HIS A 84 -10.75 16.33 -8.78
C HIS A 84 -10.69 16.07 -10.30
N GLY A 85 -11.72 15.42 -10.85
CA GLY A 85 -11.74 14.97 -12.23
C GLY A 85 -10.93 13.67 -12.43
N PHE A 86 -11.46 12.83 -13.33
CA PHE A 86 -10.85 11.54 -13.63
C PHE A 86 -9.40 11.63 -14.14
N PRO A 87 -9.05 12.51 -15.10
CA PRO A 87 -7.70 12.55 -15.67
C PRO A 87 -6.64 13.00 -14.66
N SER A 88 -6.98 13.97 -13.80
CA SER A 88 -6.06 14.49 -12.79
C SER A 88 -5.78 13.42 -11.74
N THR A 89 -6.83 12.80 -11.20
CA THR A 89 -6.70 11.72 -10.21
C THR A 89 -5.92 10.53 -10.77
N PHE A 90 -6.22 10.14 -12.02
CA PHE A 90 -5.51 9.06 -12.71
C PHE A 90 -4.02 9.40 -12.91
N ALA A 91 -3.70 10.62 -13.34
CA ALA A 91 -2.33 11.07 -13.54
C ALA A 91 -1.55 11.08 -12.22
N THR A 92 -2.14 11.59 -11.12
CA THR A 92 -1.51 11.60 -9.79
C THR A 92 -1.15 10.18 -9.34
N TYR A 93 -2.09 9.24 -9.42
CA TYR A 93 -1.81 7.86 -9.03
C TYR A 93 -0.79 7.20 -9.96
N THR A 94 -0.90 7.41 -11.27
CA THR A 94 0.06 6.88 -12.24
C THR A 94 1.47 7.40 -11.95
N LEU A 95 1.63 8.70 -11.70
CA LEU A 95 2.91 9.31 -11.34
C LEU A 95 3.46 8.77 -10.02
N ALA A 96 2.63 8.62 -9.00
CA ALA A 96 3.05 8.03 -7.73
C ALA A 96 3.55 6.59 -7.94
N TYR A 97 2.81 5.77 -8.70
CA TYR A 97 3.23 4.41 -9.07
C TYR A 97 4.57 4.40 -9.80
N LEU A 98 4.75 5.30 -10.77
CA LEU A 98 6.01 5.41 -11.52
C LEU A 98 7.17 5.81 -10.60
N GLN A 99 6.99 6.80 -9.73
CA GLN A 99 8.01 7.23 -8.76
C GLN A 99 8.39 6.13 -7.77
N LEU A 100 7.40 5.31 -7.36
CA LEU A 100 7.65 4.15 -6.52
C LEU A 100 8.47 3.10 -7.27
N TRP A 101 8.12 2.83 -8.53
CA TRP A 101 8.76 1.80 -9.35
C TRP A 101 10.18 2.17 -9.80
N THR A 102 10.42 3.45 -10.08
CA THR A 102 11.78 3.97 -10.37
C THR A 102 12.65 4.08 -9.13
N GLY A 103 12.11 3.77 -7.94
CA GLY A 103 12.85 3.85 -6.68
C GLY A 103 12.97 5.26 -6.11
N HIS A 104 12.41 6.29 -6.75
CA HIS A 104 12.52 7.67 -6.29
C HIS A 104 11.88 7.91 -4.90
N LEU A 105 10.81 7.18 -4.58
CA LEU A 105 10.22 7.17 -3.23
C LEU A 105 10.94 6.17 -2.29
N GLY A 106 11.55 5.12 -2.82
CA GLY A 106 12.22 4.08 -2.02
C GLY A 106 13.68 4.38 -1.64
N GLU A 107 14.42 5.15 -2.43
CA GLU A 107 15.85 5.46 -2.23
C GLU A 107 16.06 6.65 -1.27
N ASN A 108 15.25 7.71 -1.40
CA ASN A 108 15.31 8.88 -0.51
C ASN A 108 15.02 8.55 0.96
N ASN A 109 14.41 7.40 1.24
CA ASN A 109 14.05 6.98 2.58
C ASN A 109 15.07 6.02 3.24
N LYS A 110 15.92 5.34 2.45
CA LYS A 110 17.02 4.51 3.00
C LYS A 110 18.08 5.34 3.71
N VAL A 111 18.21 6.62 3.34
CA VAL A 111 19.16 7.56 3.97
C VAL A 111 18.76 7.92 5.41
N ASN A 112 17.46 7.81 5.77
CA ASN A 112 16.99 8.12 7.13
C ASN A 112 16.80 6.89 8.04
N SER A 113 16.79 5.67 7.50
CA SER A 113 16.64 4.45 8.31
C SER A 113 17.90 3.99 9.06
N HIS A 114 19.05 4.64 8.85
CA HIS A 114 20.28 4.34 9.59
C HIS A 114 20.38 4.99 10.98
N GLN A 115 19.37 5.76 11.43
CA GLN A 115 19.40 6.44 12.74
C GLN A 115 18.49 5.84 13.81
N HIS A 116 17.76 4.76 13.52
CA HIS A 116 16.99 4.02 14.54
C HIS A 116 17.54 2.61 14.76
N SER A 117 18.85 2.50 14.95
CA SER A 117 19.50 1.34 15.58
C SER A 117 20.09 1.76 16.92
N CYS A 118 19.22 2.05 17.89
CA CYS A 118 19.60 2.07 19.29
C CYS A 118 18.49 1.39 20.09
N ALA A 119 18.61 0.07 20.22
CA ALA A 119 17.91 -0.68 21.25
C ALA A 119 18.70 -0.49 22.56
N PRO A 120 18.10 -0.03 23.67
CA PRO A 120 18.72 -0.21 24.97
C PRO A 120 18.57 -1.67 25.40
N GLU A 121 19.71 -2.27 25.71
CA GLU A 121 19.85 -3.56 26.39
C GLU A 121 19.01 -3.55 27.68
N ALA A 122 17.94 -4.34 27.71
CA ALA A 122 17.27 -4.66 28.95
C ALA A 122 18.05 -5.80 29.61
N HIS A 123 18.99 -5.39 30.47
CA HIS A 123 19.69 -6.24 31.41
C HIS A 123 18.68 -7.05 32.26
N GLU A 124 18.84 -8.37 32.16
CA GLU A 124 18.76 -9.35 33.24
C GLU A 124 19.07 -8.73 34.61
N ASN A 125 18.12 -8.79 35.55
CA ASN A 125 18.31 -8.91 37.02
C ASN A 125 16.98 -8.65 37.76
N LEU A 126 16.29 -9.74 38.15
CA LEU A 126 15.66 -10.04 39.46
C LEU A 126 14.57 -11.10 39.31
#